data_AF-A0A914U344-F1
#
_entry.id   AF-A0A914U344-F1
#
_cell.length_a   1.000
_cell.length_b   1.000
_cell.length_c   1.000
_cell.angle_alpha   90.00
_cell.angle_beta   90.00
_cell.angle_gamma   90.00
#
_symmetry.space_group_name_H-M   'P 1'
#
loop_
_entity.id
_entity.type
_entity.pdbx_description
1 polymer ?
#
loop_
_entity_poly.entity_id
_entity_poly.type
_entity_poly.pdbx_seq_one_letter_code
_entity_poly.pdbx_strand_id
1 'polypeptide(L)'
;MSSILQRLQNAKPTLQLAFSTSSVNLNAYRASLGKIRREKYIKEYETIIMYADGSTAPARTKEPRHFIQFPVNLSSLSEDDRRQRLAARKPKSKQIKQEIIDDNFDLNQYTSMFNKRKTS
;
A
#
# COMPACT_ATOMS: atom_id res chain seq x y z
N MET A 1 -56.41 -33.40 -37.05
CA MET A 1 -56.76 -33.69 -35.64
C MET A 1 -55.51 -34.09 -34.86
N SER A 2 -54.55 -33.17 -34.64
CA SER A 2 -53.48 -33.30 -33.63
C SER A 2 -52.57 -32.06 -33.53
N SER A 3 -53.08 -30.86 -33.84
CA SER A 3 -52.33 -29.60 -33.68
C SER A 3 -52.61 -28.86 -32.36
N ILE A 4 -53.19 -29.55 -31.37
CA ILE A 4 -53.66 -28.95 -30.09
C ILE A 4 -52.70 -29.21 -28.91
N LEU A 5 -51.64 -30.01 -29.09
CA LEU A 5 -50.74 -30.39 -27.98
C LEU A 5 -49.27 -30.01 -28.22
N GLN A 6 -49.03 -28.84 -28.81
CA GLN A 6 -47.78 -28.12 -28.60
C GLN A 6 -48.07 -26.85 -27.81
N ARG A 7 -47.27 -26.64 -26.76
CA ARG A 7 -47.26 -25.54 -25.77
C ARG A 7 -47.96 -25.92 -24.48
N LEU A 8 -47.21 -26.49 -23.55
CA LEU A 8 -47.21 -26.15 -22.11
C LEU A 8 -46.24 -27.08 -21.35
N GLN A 9 -44.95 -27.09 -21.73
CA GLN A 9 -43.90 -27.77 -20.94
C GLN A 9 -42.62 -26.95 -20.79
N ASN A 10 -42.72 -25.62 -20.86
CA ASN A 10 -41.64 -24.73 -20.40
C ASN A 10 -42.16 -23.90 -19.22
N ALA A 11 -42.51 -24.57 -18.13
CA ALA A 11 -42.68 -23.90 -16.85
C ALA A 11 -41.28 -23.47 -16.37
N LYS A 12 -40.93 -22.20 -16.61
CA LYS A 12 -39.78 -21.58 -15.94
C LYS A 12 -40.00 -21.73 -14.44
N PRO A 13 -39.04 -22.23 -13.65
CA PRO A 13 -39.17 -22.20 -12.21
C PRO A 13 -39.22 -20.72 -11.80
N THR A 14 -40.40 -20.25 -11.43
CA THR A 14 -40.58 -19.00 -10.71
C THR A 14 -39.73 -19.13 -9.45
N LEU A 15 -38.62 -18.39 -9.40
CA LEU A 15 -37.83 -18.26 -8.19
C LEU A 15 -38.72 -17.59 -7.15
N GLN A 16 -39.42 -18.39 -6.35
CA GLN A 16 -40.12 -17.89 -5.19
C GLN A 16 -39.07 -17.27 -4.28
N LEU A 17 -39.14 -15.95 -4.15
CA LEU A 17 -38.21 -15.16 -3.36
C LEU A 17 -38.63 -15.35 -1.90
N ALA A 18 -38.14 -16.44 -1.30
CA ALA A 18 -38.28 -16.69 0.12
C ALA A 18 -37.41 -15.67 0.88
N PHE A 19 -38.00 -14.52 1.20
CA PHE A 19 -37.45 -13.61 2.19
C PHE A 19 -37.58 -14.28 3.57
N SER A 20 -36.51 -14.92 4.02
CA SER A 20 -36.39 -15.42 5.38
C SER A 20 -36.34 -14.23 6.35
N THR A 21 -37.30 -14.15 7.28
CA THR A 21 -37.30 -13.22 8.42
C THR A 21 -36.53 -13.80 9.61
N SER A 22 -35.40 -14.48 9.37
CA SER A 22 -34.46 -14.79 10.46
C SER A 22 -33.75 -13.50 10.86
N SER A 23 -33.52 -13.26 12.16
CA SER A 23 -32.63 -12.18 12.63
C SER A 23 -31.33 -12.25 11.83
N VAL A 24 -31.15 -11.29 10.92
CA VAL A 24 -30.01 -11.30 10.02
C VAL A 24 -28.81 -10.94 10.87
N ASN A 25 -28.08 -11.95 11.35
CA ASN A 25 -26.73 -11.76 11.84
C ASN A 25 -25.93 -11.21 10.64
N LEU A 26 -25.80 -9.88 10.57
CA LEU A 26 -25.09 -9.15 9.52
C LEU A 26 -23.59 -9.43 9.65
N ASN A 27 -23.19 -10.61 9.20
CA ASN A 27 -21.81 -11.06 9.17
C ASN A 27 -21.24 -10.86 7.76
N ALA A 28 -20.04 -10.30 7.69
CA ALA A 28 -19.28 -10.11 6.44
C ALA A 28 -19.05 -11.43 5.68
N TYR A 29 -19.09 -12.59 6.37
CA TYR A 29 -18.86 -13.89 5.74
C TYR A 29 -20.06 -14.44 4.95
N ARG A 30 -21.26 -13.84 5.04
CA ARG A 30 -22.50 -14.39 4.46
C ARG A 30 -22.42 -14.68 2.95
N ALA A 31 -21.63 -13.90 2.20
CA ALA A 31 -21.43 -14.06 0.76
C ALA A 31 -19.95 -14.23 0.37
N SER A 32 -19.08 -14.56 1.32
CA SER A 32 -17.63 -14.66 1.10
C SER A 32 -17.23 -15.91 0.30
N LEU A 33 -18.01 -17.00 0.42
CA LEU A 33 -17.73 -18.26 -0.25
C LEU A 33 -18.45 -18.31 -1.60
N GLY A 34 -17.67 -18.35 -2.68
CA GLY A 34 -18.22 -18.40 -4.03
C GLY A 34 -17.25 -18.91 -5.09
N LYS A 35 -17.81 -19.44 -6.18
CA LYS A 35 -17.06 -19.83 -7.39
C LYS A 35 -17.41 -18.95 -8.58
N ILE A 36 -16.54 -18.94 -9.58
CA ILE A 36 -16.82 -18.29 -10.87
C ILE A 36 -18.00 -19.03 -11.52
N ARG A 37 -19.04 -18.29 -11.91
CA ARG A 37 -20.29 -18.86 -12.48
C ARG A 37 -20.25 -19.05 -14.00
N ARG A 38 -19.21 -18.58 -14.67
CA ARG A 38 -19.03 -18.74 -16.12
C ARG A 38 -18.62 -20.18 -16.42
N GLU A 39 -19.15 -20.76 -17.50
CA GLU A 39 -18.82 -22.13 -17.94
C GLU A 39 -17.37 -22.26 -18.42
N LYS A 40 -16.93 -21.31 -19.27
CA LYS A 40 -15.55 -21.23 -19.75
C LYS A 40 -14.87 -20.02 -19.13
N TYR A 41 -13.82 -20.24 -18.35
CA TYR A 41 -13.03 -19.20 -17.72
C TYR A 41 -11.55 -19.59 -17.65
N ILE A 42 -10.68 -18.58 -17.63
CA ILE A 42 -9.25 -18.77 -17.40
C ILE A 42 -9.04 -18.94 -15.89
N LYS A 43 -8.13 -19.83 -15.49
CA LYS A 43 -7.79 -20.02 -14.08
C LYS A 43 -7.34 -18.71 -13.46
N GLU A 44 -8.00 -18.33 -12.38
CA GLU A 44 -7.62 -17.21 -11.52
C GLU A 44 -7.12 -17.75 -10.19
N TYR A 45 -6.14 -17.08 -9.61
CA TYR A 45 -5.48 -17.41 -8.35
C TYR A 45 -5.93 -16.43 -7.27
N GLU A 46 -6.03 -16.93 -6.05
CA GLU A 46 -6.30 -16.09 -4.89
C GLU A 46 -5.05 -15.27 -4.54
N THR A 47 -5.24 -13.97 -4.44
CA THR A 47 -4.17 -13.01 -4.17
C THR A 47 -4.64 -12.01 -3.14
N ILE A 48 -3.73 -11.62 -2.26
CA ILE A 48 -3.96 -10.58 -1.27
C ILE A 48 -3.58 -9.24 -1.90
N ILE A 49 -4.54 -8.31 -1.99
CA ILE A 49 -4.29 -6.94 -2.44
C ILE A 49 -4.17 -6.05 -1.21
N MET A 50 -3.06 -5.33 -1.09
CA MET A 50 -2.85 -4.28 -0.09
C MET A 50 -2.99 -2.92 -0.76
N TYR A 51 -3.93 -2.12 -0.26
CA TYR A 51 -4.14 -0.75 -0.70
C TYR A 51 -3.06 0.18 -0.16
N ALA A 52 -2.99 1.40 -0.71
CA ALA A 52 -2.08 2.46 -0.27
C ALA A 52 -2.25 2.80 1.23
N ASP A 53 -3.47 2.63 1.75
CA ASP A 53 -3.84 2.90 3.14
C ASP A 53 -3.47 1.73 4.09
N GLY A 54 -2.89 0.65 3.55
CA GLY A 54 -2.52 -0.57 4.29
C GLY A 54 -3.68 -1.54 4.52
N SER A 55 -4.91 -1.17 4.17
CA SER A 55 -6.05 -2.09 4.18
C SER A 55 -5.83 -3.23 3.19
N THR A 56 -6.36 -4.40 3.51
CA THR A 56 -6.10 -5.63 2.76
C THR A 56 -7.41 -6.30 2.37
N ALA A 57 -7.51 -6.73 1.12
CA ALA A 57 -8.66 -7.48 0.62
C ALA A 57 -8.21 -8.65 -0.27
N PRO A 58 -8.86 -9.83 -0.15
CA PRO A 58 -8.62 -10.94 -1.07
C PRO A 58 -9.28 -10.65 -2.41
N ALA A 59 -8.56 -10.92 -3.50
CA ALA A 59 -9.07 -10.82 -4.86
C ALA A 59 -8.54 -11.98 -5.71
N ARG A 60 -9.16 -12.20 -6.88
CA ARG A 60 -8.72 -13.22 -7.83
C ARG A 60 -7.97 -12.57 -9.01
N THR A 61 -6.76 -13.05 -9.28
CA THR A 61 -5.87 -12.50 -10.32
C THR A 61 -5.48 -13.60 -11.31
N LYS A 62 -5.18 -13.23 -12.56
CA LYS A 62 -4.78 -14.20 -13.60
C LYS A 62 -3.41 -14.82 -13.34
N GLU A 63 -2.52 -14.04 -12.75
CA GLU A 63 -1.15 -14.46 -12.44
C GLU A 63 -1.09 -15.08 -11.03
N PRO A 64 -0.28 -16.13 -10.84
CA PRO A 64 -0.11 -16.77 -9.54
C PRO A 64 0.78 -15.93 -8.62
N ARG A 65 0.24 -14.83 -8.11
CA ARG A 65 0.90 -13.96 -7.12
C ARG A 65 0.29 -14.18 -5.76
N HIS A 66 1.13 -14.22 -4.73
CA HIS A 66 0.65 -14.28 -3.35
C HIS A 66 0.14 -12.91 -2.87
N PHE A 67 0.84 -11.85 -3.25
CA PHE A 67 0.63 -10.50 -2.72
C PHE A 67 0.81 -9.42 -3.80
N ILE A 68 -0.06 -8.41 -3.81
CA ILE A 68 0.00 -7.24 -4.70
C ILE A 68 -0.15 -5.98 -3.85
N GLN A 69 0.86 -5.12 -3.87
CA GLN A 69 0.83 -3.82 -3.21
C GLN A 69 0.46 -2.73 -4.21
N PHE A 70 -0.56 -1.93 -3.87
CA PHE A 70 -0.91 -0.77 -4.67
C PHE A 70 0.02 0.41 -4.36
N PRO A 71 0.44 1.15 -5.39
CA PRO A 71 1.20 2.37 -5.18
C PRO A 71 0.32 3.44 -4.57
N VAL A 72 0.94 4.36 -3.84
CA VAL A 72 0.24 5.56 -3.39
C VAL A 72 -0.07 6.45 -4.60
N ASN A 73 -1.32 6.88 -4.72
CA ASN A 73 -1.72 7.80 -5.77
C ASN A 73 -1.14 9.20 -5.50
N LEU A 74 -0.41 9.75 -6.47
CA LEU A 74 0.23 11.06 -6.34
C LEU A 74 -0.72 12.22 -6.60
N SER A 75 -1.78 12.03 -7.39
CA SER A 75 -2.72 13.10 -7.74
C SER A 75 -3.67 13.47 -6.60
N SER A 76 -3.98 12.50 -5.73
CA SER A 76 -4.85 12.70 -4.57
C SER A 76 -4.14 13.27 -3.34
N LEU A 77 -2.81 13.38 -3.36
CA LEU A 77 -2.00 13.83 -2.23
C LEU A 77 -1.94 15.36 -2.15
N SER A 78 -1.84 15.90 -0.93
CA SER A 78 -1.51 17.31 -0.71
C SER A 78 -0.14 17.66 -1.32
N GLU A 79 0.05 18.92 -1.71
CA GLU A 79 1.33 19.42 -2.21
C GLU A 79 2.45 19.24 -1.19
N ASP A 80 2.15 19.44 0.10
CA ASP A 80 3.15 19.35 1.16
C ASP A 80 3.63 17.91 1.36
N ASP A 81 2.70 16.95 1.42
CA ASP A 81 3.03 15.53 1.50
C ASP A 81 3.84 15.07 0.28
N ARG A 82 3.51 15.61 -0.90
CA ARG A 82 4.24 15.33 -2.14
C ARG A 82 5.67 15.85 -2.05
N ARG A 83 5.87 17.09 -1.58
CA ARG A 83 7.20 17.68 -1.37
C ARG A 83 8.02 16.88 -0.36
N GLN A 84 7.41 16.48 0.76
CA GLN A 84 8.08 15.65 1.78
C GLN A 84 8.54 14.31 1.21
N ARG A 85 7.70 13.63 0.42
CA ARG A 85 8.08 12.36 -0.23
C ARG A 85 9.18 12.54 -1.26
N LEU A 86 9.15 13.63 -2.05
CA LEU A 86 10.23 13.94 -2.98
C LEU A 86 11.54 14.23 -2.26
N ALA A 87 11.49 14.94 -1.12
CA ALA A 87 12.65 15.15 -0.27
C ALA A 87 13.20 13.84 0.33
N ALA A 88 12.32 12.94 0.79
CA ALA A 88 12.70 11.63 1.33
C ALA A 88 13.33 10.69 0.29
N ARG A 89 12.97 10.85 -1.00
CA ARG A 89 13.61 10.12 -2.10
C ARG A 89 15.02 10.62 -2.41
N LYS A 90 15.35 11.88 -2.07
CA LYS A 90 16.71 12.39 -2.26
C LYS A 90 17.65 11.63 -1.32
N PRO A 91 18.81 11.16 -1.80
CA PRO A 91 19.76 10.45 -0.95
C PRO A 91 20.23 11.36 0.18
N LYS A 92 20.29 10.82 1.40
CA LYS A 92 20.85 11.54 2.55
C LYS A 92 22.36 11.67 2.33
N SER A 93 22.82 12.84 1.93
CA SER A 93 24.25 13.11 1.92
C SER A 93 24.74 13.14 3.36
N LYS A 94 25.81 12.37 3.65
CA LYS A 94 26.52 12.50 4.92
C LYS A 94 27.18 13.87 4.89
N GLN A 95 26.59 14.85 5.60
CA GLN A 95 27.28 16.09 5.87
C GLN A 95 28.44 15.75 6.81
N ILE A 96 29.63 15.58 6.23
CA ILE A 96 30.87 15.59 7.01
C ILE A 96 30.94 17.03 7.54
N LYS A 97 30.53 17.21 8.79
CA LYS A 97 30.81 18.44 9.51
C LYS A 97 32.31 18.47 9.69
N GLN A 98 33.01 19.04 8.71
CA GLN A 98 34.36 19.51 8.93
C GLN A 98 34.19 20.66 9.91
N GLU A 99 34.44 20.39 11.19
CA GLU A 99 34.67 21.47 12.14
C GLU A 99 35.83 22.25 11.55
N ILE A 100 35.55 23.47 11.08
CA ILE A 100 36.56 24.41 10.63
C ILE A 100 37.26 24.82 11.93
N ILE A 101 38.29 24.07 12.30
CA ILE A 101 39.19 24.45 13.37
C ILE A 101 39.95 25.66 12.81
N ASP A 102 39.69 26.83 13.39
CA ASP A 102 40.41 28.06 13.05
C ASP A 102 41.78 28.01 13.73
N ASP A 103 42.73 27.31 13.10
CA ASP A 103 44.13 27.22 13.54
C ASP A 103 44.92 28.49 13.16
N ASN A 104 44.36 29.68 13.43
CA ASN A 104 45.08 30.95 13.29
C ASN A 104 46.03 31.14 14.49
N PHE A 105 47.08 30.33 14.56
CA PHE A 105 48.09 30.37 15.62
C PHE A 105 49.15 31.44 15.32
N ASP A 106 49.10 32.57 16.05
CA ASP A 106 50.10 33.62 15.99
C ASP A 106 51.22 33.43 17.04
N LEU A 107 52.38 32.94 16.59
CA LEU A 107 53.56 32.73 17.44
C LEU A 107 53.99 34.00 18.20
N ASN A 108 53.82 35.17 17.59
CA ASN A 108 54.21 36.46 18.15
C ASN A 108 53.52 36.77 19.48
N GLN A 109 52.26 36.35 19.66
CA GLN A 109 51.50 36.60 20.90
C GLN A 109 52.04 35.82 22.10
N TYR A 110 52.80 34.75 21.87
CA TYR A 110 53.28 33.85 22.92
C TYR A 110 54.78 34.03 23.24
N THR A 111 55.51 34.85 22.48
CA THR A 111 56.96 35.10 22.66
C THR A 111 57.35 35.57 24.07
N SER A 112 56.46 36.27 24.77
CA SER A 112 56.67 36.80 26.11
C SER A 112 56.76 35.71 27.20
N MET A 113 56.14 34.54 26.97
CA MET A 113 56.12 33.44 27.93
C MET A 113 57.43 32.64 27.93
N PHE A 114 58.14 32.57 26.80
CA PHE A 114 59.34 31.75 26.65
C PHE A 114 60.62 32.43 27.16
N ASN A 115 60.61 33.76 27.31
CA ASN A 115 61.81 34.55 27.62
C ASN A 115 62.02 34.85 29.12
N LYS A 116 61.27 34.18 30.02
CA LYS A 116 61.41 34.41 31.47
C LYS A 116 62.59 33.60 32.03
N ARG A 117 63.71 34.28 32.26
CA ARG A 117 64.88 33.70 32.94
C ARG A 117 64.52 33.33 34.38
N LYS A 118 64.84 32.10 34.81
CA LYS A 118 64.70 31.68 36.22
C LYS A 118 65.76 32.41 37.04
N THR A 119 65.33 33.36 37.86
CA THR A 119 66.14 33.90 38.94
C THR A 119 66.08 32.91 40.10
N SER A 120 67.23 32.32 40.43
CA SER A 120 67.47 31.44 41.59
C SER A 120 67.29 32.18 42.90
#